data_AF-A0A968S8E7-F1
#
_entry.id   AF-A0A968S8E7-F1
#
_cell.length_a   1.000
_cell.length_b   1.000
_cell.length_c   1.000
_cell.angle_alpha   90.00
_cell.angle_beta   90.00
_cell.angle_gamma   90.00
#
_symmetry.space_group_name_H-M   'P 1'
#
loop_
_entity.id
_entity.type
_entity.pdbx_description
1 polymer ?
#
loop_
_entity_poly.entity_id
_entity_poly.type
_entity_poly.pdbx_seq_one_letter_code
_entity_poly.pdbx_strand_id
1 'polypeptide(L)'
;VVASTIPHAIGAALAAKKLGKDQVIVAVFGDGATEEGVYHESLNFAQLHQLPVIFICENNGFAVHSRLHARQSYQIIEQAKLYGLPVTECQEGYDLLKVYQTFADVLGKFQAQRTPQFLEIQTYRYHEHVGPGEDFEAGYRSRAELEEWRSQDPLILNTELVEKFQPQITAEIAAAVDFAENSPNPGVEELLAHVI
;
A
#
# COMPACT_ATOMS: atom_id res chain seq x y z
N VAL A 1 2.15 12.49 -7.56
CA VAL A 1 1.57 13.31 -6.47
C VAL A 1 1.19 12.39 -5.34
N VAL A 2 1.72 12.62 -4.14
CA VAL A 2 1.43 11.79 -2.95
C VAL A 2 -0.05 11.90 -2.60
N ALA A 3 -0.66 10.81 -2.10
CA ALA A 3 -2.07 10.70 -1.69
C ALA A 3 -3.14 10.96 -2.77
N SER A 4 -2.77 11.41 -3.98
CA SER A 4 -3.74 11.77 -5.03
C SER A 4 -4.67 10.64 -5.50
N THR A 5 -4.27 9.38 -5.32
CA THR A 5 -5.09 8.20 -5.65
C THR A 5 -6.19 7.95 -4.62
N ILE A 6 -6.05 8.44 -3.39
CA ILE A 6 -7.02 8.24 -2.31
C ILE A 6 -8.39 8.84 -2.66
N PRO A 7 -8.53 10.13 -3.01
CA PRO A 7 -9.83 10.70 -3.37
C PRO A 7 -10.44 10.06 -4.63
N HIS A 8 -9.63 9.54 -5.56
CA HIS A 8 -10.14 8.77 -6.71
C HIS A 8 -10.81 7.48 -6.25
N ALA A 9 -10.20 6.76 -5.31
CA ALA A 9 -10.81 5.59 -4.68
C ALA A 9 -12.12 5.96 -3.96
N ILE A 10 -12.17 7.11 -3.29
CA ILE A 10 -13.41 7.61 -2.65
C ILE A 10 -14.50 7.89 -3.69
N GLY A 11 -14.16 8.50 -4.82
CA GLY A 11 -15.08 8.72 -5.93
C GLY A 11 -15.63 7.40 -6.48
N ALA A 12 -14.77 6.40 -6.68
CA ALA A 12 -15.17 5.06 -7.10
C ALA A 12 -16.09 4.37 -6.08
N ALA A 13 -15.78 4.50 -4.78
CA ALA A 13 -16.61 3.94 -3.70
C ALA A 13 -17.98 4.61 -3.62
N LEU A 14 -18.03 5.93 -3.79
CA LEU A 14 -19.28 6.69 -3.89
C LEU A 14 -20.12 6.23 -5.09
N ALA A 15 -19.48 6.05 -6.25
CA ALA A 15 -20.14 5.57 -7.46
C ALA A 15 -20.69 4.15 -7.25
N ALA A 16 -19.89 3.23 -6.72
CA ALA A 16 -20.31 1.86 -6.42
C ALA A 16 -21.53 1.85 -5.49
N LYS A 17 -21.51 2.66 -4.42
CA LYS A 17 -22.65 2.81 -3.51
C LYS A 17 -23.90 3.35 -4.22
N LYS A 18 -23.77 4.45 -4.97
CA LYS A 18 -24.91 5.08 -5.68
C LYS A 18 -25.52 4.18 -6.75
N LEU A 19 -24.69 3.36 -7.40
CA LEU A 19 -25.10 2.45 -8.46
C LEU A 19 -25.50 1.06 -7.93
N GLY A 20 -25.50 0.85 -6.61
CA GLY A 20 -25.85 -0.44 -6.00
C GLY A 20 -24.91 -1.58 -6.41
N LYS A 21 -23.63 -1.30 -6.66
CA LYS A 21 -22.64 -2.29 -7.06
C LYS A 21 -22.07 -2.99 -5.85
N ASP A 22 -21.97 -4.31 -5.94
CA ASP A 22 -21.33 -5.13 -4.92
C ASP A 22 -19.80 -5.17 -5.14
N GLN A 23 -19.15 -4.07 -4.79
CA GLN A 23 -17.71 -3.88 -4.98
C GLN A 23 -17.06 -3.42 -3.68
N VAL A 24 -15.82 -3.88 -3.47
CA VAL A 24 -14.93 -3.39 -2.42
C VAL A 24 -13.88 -2.53 -3.10
N ILE A 25 -13.79 -1.27 -2.71
CA ILE A 25 -12.74 -0.38 -3.19
C ILE A 25 -11.60 -0.42 -2.16
N VAL A 26 -10.37 -0.58 -2.62
CA VAL A 26 -9.19 -0.58 -1.74
C VAL A 26 -8.29 0.58 -2.13
N ALA A 27 -7.92 1.40 -1.14
CA ALA A 27 -6.96 2.48 -1.30
C ALA A 27 -5.69 2.12 -0.52
N VAL A 28 -4.59 1.88 -1.23
CA VAL A 28 -3.27 1.55 -0.64
C VAL A 28 -2.34 2.76 -0.74
N PHE A 29 -1.66 3.09 0.35
CA PHE A 29 -0.74 4.21 0.43
C PHE A 29 0.28 3.99 1.56
N GLY A 30 1.40 4.72 1.52
CA GLY A 30 2.40 4.70 2.60
C GLY A 30 2.12 5.71 3.70
N ASP A 31 2.86 5.64 4.81
CA ASP A 31 2.79 6.59 5.93
C ASP A 31 3.00 8.05 5.48
N GLY A 32 3.80 8.27 4.43
CA GLY A 32 3.96 9.56 3.74
C GLY A 32 2.63 10.25 3.40
N ALA A 33 1.67 9.47 2.91
CA ALA A 33 0.41 9.98 2.40
C ALA A 33 -0.56 10.44 3.49
N THR A 34 -0.36 10.03 4.75
CA THR A 34 -1.27 10.37 5.87
C THR A 34 -1.12 11.81 6.35
N GLU A 35 -0.13 12.54 5.82
CA GLU A 35 0.13 13.95 6.12
C GLU A 35 -0.51 14.89 5.11
N GLU A 36 -0.99 14.36 3.99
CA GLU A 36 -1.64 15.14 2.95
C GLU A 36 -3.08 15.46 3.35
N GLY A 37 -3.52 16.71 3.13
CA GLY A 37 -4.88 17.14 3.47
C GLY A 37 -5.97 16.27 2.82
N VAL A 38 -5.73 15.83 1.57
CA VAL A 38 -6.67 14.97 0.84
C VAL A 38 -6.91 13.61 1.49
N TYR A 39 -5.96 13.09 2.27
CA TYR A 39 -6.15 11.88 3.05
C TYR A 39 -7.18 12.12 4.16
N HIS A 40 -7.05 13.22 4.90
CA HIS A 40 -7.98 13.58 5.98
C HIS A 40 -9.40 13.84 5.46
N GLU A 41 -9.52 14.58 4.37
CA GLU A 41 -10.80 14.84 3.70
C GLU A 41 -11.46 13.52 3.24
N SER A 42 -10.65 12.60 2.70
CA SER A 42 -11.11 11.31 2.20
C SER A 42 -11.61 10.40 3.32
N LEU A 43 -10.89 10.28 4.45
CA LEU A 43 -11.33 9.49 5.60
C LEU A 43 -12.65 10.03 6.16
N ASN A 44 -12.72 11.35 6.37
CA ASN A 44 -13.92 12.00 6.88
C ASN A 44 -15.12 11.78 5.96
N PHE A 45 -14.95 12.01 4.64
CA PHE A 45 -16.02 11.84 3.67
C PHE A 45 -16.48 10.39 3.54
N ALA A 46 -15.53 9.44 3.50
CA ALA A 46 -15.83 8.02 3.43
C ALA A 46 -16.66 7.58 4.64
N GLN A 47 -16.26 7.98 5.85
CA GLN A 47 -16.99 7.63 7.07
C GLN A 47 -18.33 8.36 7.16
N LEU A 48 -18.40 9.66 6.89
CA LEU A 48 -19.66 10.42 6.89
C LEU A 48 -20.71 9.78 5.98
N HIS A 49 -20.29 9.32 4.79
CA HIS A 49 -21.17 8.73 3.81
C HIS A 49 -21.22 7.21 3.86
N GLN A 50 -20.54 6.55 4.81
CA GLN A 50 -20.48 5.09 4.95
C GLN A 50 -20.17 4.42 3.61
N LEU A 51 -19.05 4.79 3.00
CA LEU A 51 -18.65 4.34 1.66
C LEU A 51 -18.02 2.92 1.69
N PRO A 52 -18.17 2.14 0.62
CA PRO A 52 -17.61 0.79 0.52
C PRO A 52 -16.11 0.82 0.19
N VAL A 53 -15.28 1.30 1.12
CA VAL A 53 -13.82 1.44 0.95
C VAL A 53 -13.02 0.84 2.10
N ILE A 54 -11.89 0.20 1.80
CA ILE A 54 -10.88 -0.21 2.77
C ILE A 54 -9.61 0.60 2.50
N PHE A 55 -9.15 1.32 3.52
CA PHE A 55 -7.88 2.03 3.50
C PHE A 55 -6.78 1.12 4.03
N ILE A 56 -5.67 0.99 3.30
CA ILE A 56 -4.49 0.23 3.72
C ILE A 56 -3.31 1.18 3.75
N CYS A 57 -2.76 1.39 4.95
CA CYS A 57 -1.54 2.16 5.17
C CYS A 57 -0.36 1.20 5.34
N GLU A 58 0.53 1.14 4.36
CA GLU A 58 1.82 0.44 4.45
C GLU A 58 2.83 1.37 5.12
N ASN A 59 2.90 1.28 6.45
CA ASN A 59 3.80 2.11 7.25
C ASN A 59 5.19 1.47 7.27
N ASN A 60 6.10 1.98 6.45
CA ASN A 60 7.49 1.51 6.44
C ASN A 60 8.41 2.34 7.36
N GLY A 61 7.86 3.35 8.04
CA GLY A 61 8.58 4.25 8.93
C GLY A 61 9.30 5.43 8.24
N PHE A 62 9.24 5.54 6.91
CA PHE A 62 9.96 6.54 6.13
C PHE A 62 9.14 7.17 5.00
N ALA A 63 9.19 8.51 4.92
CA ALA A 63 8.91 9.22 3.68
C ALA A 63 10.22 9.67 3.04
N VAL A 64 10.61 8.99 1.96
CA VAL A 64 11.92 9.13 1.30
C VAL A 64 13.06 8.82 2.28
N HIS A 65 13.60 9.84 2.95
CA HIS A 65 14.67 9.76 3.95
C HIS A 65 14.20 10.22 5.36
N SER A 66 13.00 10.79 5.47
CA SER A 66 12.50 11.33 6.73
C SER A 66 11.83 10.23 7.55
N ARG A 67 12.34 9.97 8.76
CA ARG A 67 11.72 9.05 9.72
C ARG A 67 10.41 9.59 10.27
N LEU A 68 9.47 8.70 10.57
CA LEU A 68 8.13 9.02 11.05
C LEU A 68 8.11 10.02 12.23
N HIS A 69 8.96 9.82 13.25
CA HIS A 69 9.00 10.70 14.44
C HIS A 69 9.49 12.13 14.15
N ALA A 70 10.15 12.36 13.00
CA ALA A 70 10.60 13.69 12.60
C ALA A 70 9.50 14.49 11.88
N ARG A 71 8.41 13.83 11.50
CA ARG A 71 7.34 14.37 10.64
C ARG A 71 5.93 14.24 11.25
N GLN A 72 5.74 13.34 12.22
CA GLN A 72 4.45 13.12 12.89
C GLN A 72 4.59 13.17 14.42
N SER A 73 3.65 13.85 15.06
CA SER A 73 3.52 13.90 16.53
C SER A 73 2.41 12.99 17.06
N TYR A 74 1.87 12.11 16.21
CA TYR A 74 0.71 11.27 16.47
C TYR A 74 0.92 9.87 15.90
N GLN A 75 0.05 8.93 16.27
CA GLN A 75 0.01 7.58 15.69
C GLN A 75 -1.06 7.53 14.59
N ILE A 76 -0.74 6.93 13.45
CA ILE A 76 -1.62 6.89 12.27
C ILE A 76 -2.96 6.19 12.61
N ILE A 77 -2.92 5.02 13.25
CA ILE A 77 -4.15 4.36 13.73
C ILE A 77 -5.02 5.24 14.64
N GLU A 78 -4.44 6.01 15.55
CA GLU A 78 -5.21 6.88 16.46
C GLU A 78 -5.84 8.04 15.69
N GLN A 79 -5.12 8.59 14.73
CA GLN A 79 -5.63 9.62 13.83
C GLN A 79 -6.78 9.11 12.96
N ALA A 80 -6.70 7.88 12.42
CA ALA A 80 -7.80 7.26 11.69
C ALA A 80 -9.04 7.02 12.58
N LYS A 81 -8.84 6.61 13.85
CA LYS A 81 -9.93 6.44 14.84
C LYS A 81 -10.68 7.75 15.10
N LEU A 82 -10.03 8.91 15.05
CA LEU A 82 -10.68 10.21 15.27
C LEU A 82 -11.81 10.49 14.26
N TYR A 83 -11.73 9.94 13.05
CA TYR A 83 -12.79 10.05 12.06
C TYR A 83 -13.94 9.07 12.29
N GLY A 84 -13.82 8.16 13.27
CA GLY A 84 -14.82 7.14 13.58
C GLY A 84 -14.69 5.86 12.77
N LEU A 85 -13.57 5.64 12.08
CA LEU A 85 -13.31 4.39 11.35
C LEU A 85 -12.96 3.25 12.33
N PRO A 86 -13.49 2.04 12.11
CA PRO A 86 -12.90 0.83 12.64
C PRO A 86 -11.48 0.67 12.09
N VAL A 87 -10.51 0.45 12.99
CA VAL A 87 -9.10 0.29 12.62
C VAL A 87 -8.60 -1.09 13.04
N THR A 88 -7.71 -1.66 12.24
CA THR A 88 -6.96 -2.88 12.53
C THR A 88 -5.48 -2.60 12.26
N GLU A 89 -4.59 -3.18 13.06
CA GLU A 89 -3.15 -3.08 12.87
C GLU A 89 -2.56 -4.48 12.64
N CYS A 90 -1.64 -4.59 11.68
CA CYS A 90 -0.78 -5.75 11.45
C CYS A 90 0.65 -5.35 11.76
N GLN A 91 1.22 -5.83 12.86
CA GLN A 91 2.59 -5.47 13.26
C GLN A 91 3.64 -6.29 12.50
N GLU A 92 3.28 -7.49 12.08
CA GLU A 92 4.16 -8.43 11.41
C GLU A 92 4.01 -8.34 9.88
N GLY A 93 4.19 -7.14 9.30
CA GLY A 93 4.05 -6.95 7.85
C GLY A 93 5.11 -7.67 7.00
N TYR A 94 6.14 -8.22 7.63
CA TYR A 94 7.09 -9.16 6.99
C TYR A 94 6.47 -10.56 6.75
N ASP A 95 5.42 -10.94 7.48
CA ASP A 95 4.77 -12.24 7.35
C ASP A 95 3.54 -12.12 6.43
N LEU A 96 3.69 -12.59 5.19
CA LEU A 96 2.64 -12.54 4.18
C LEU A 96 1.36 -13.30 4.60
N LEU A 97 1.48 -14.38 5.39
CA LEU A 97 0.33 -15.15 5.86
C LEU A 97 -0.42 -14.37 6.96
N LYS A 98 0.33 -13.69 7.83
CA LYS A 98 -0.25 -12.81 8.85
C LYS A 98 -0.96 -11.62 8.22
N VAL A 99 -0.36 -10.99 7.22
CA VAL A 99 -0.98 -9.90 6.44
C VAL A 99 -2.25 -10.40 5.75
N TYR A 100 -2.19 -11.56 5.09
CA TYR A 100 -3.34 -12.18 4.44
C TYR A 100 -4.49 -12.44 5.42
N GLN A 101 -4.21 -13.06 6.57
CA GLN A 101 -5.21 -13.33 7.61
C GLN A 101 -5.82 -12.04 8.15
N THR A 102 -4.98 -11.05 8.46
CA THR A 102 -5.44 -9.74 8.96
C THR A 102 -6.34 -9.04 7.94
N PHE A 103 -5.97 -9.05 6.66
CA PHE A 103 -6.81 -8.48 5.61
C PHE A 103 -8.11 -9.26 5.42
N ALA A 104 -8.08 -10.60 5.51
CA ALA A 104 -9.28 -11.43 5.44
C ALA A 104 -10.28 -11.09 6.57
N ASP A 105 -9.78 -10.85 7.79
CA ASP A 105 -10.61 -10.41 8.92
C ASP A 105 -11.21 -9.01 8.69
N VAL A 106 -10.41 -8.07 8.18
CA VAL A 106 -10.88 -6.72 7.81
C VAL A 106 -11.94 -6.79 6.72
N LEU A 107 -11.74 -7.63 5.70
CA LEU A 107 -12.70 -7.86 4.64
C LEU A 107 -13.98 -8.51 5.16
N GLY A 108 -13.89 -9.44 6.11
CA GLY A 108 -15.05 -10.03 6.78
C GLY A 108 -15.87 -9.00 7.55
N LYS A 109 -15.21 -8.11 8.32
CA LYS A 109 -15.87 -6.98 9.01
C LYS A 109 -16.54 -6.03 8.00
N PHE A 110 -15.82 -5.69 6.93
CA PHE A 110 -16.34 -4.88 5.84
C PHE A 110 -17.59 -5.50 5.21
N GLN A 111 -17.59 -6.80 4.91
CA GLN A 111 -18.72 -7.47 4.27
C GLN A 111 -19.96 -7.50 5.17
N ALA A 112 -19.78 -7.62 6.49
CA ALA A 112 -20.86 -7.64 7.46
C ALA A 112 -21.53 -6.27 7.64
N GLN A 113 -20.77 -5.18 7.62
CA GLN A 113 -21.28 -3.83 7.95
C GLN A 113 -21.40 -2.90 6.73
N ARG A 114 -20.66 -3.18 5.65
CA ARG A 114 -20.52 -2.33 4.45
C ARG A 114 -20.06 -0.90 4.78
N THR A 115 -19.23 -0.77 5.81
CA THR A 115 -18.68 0.51 6.29
C THR A 115 -17.18 0.60 6.00
N PRO A 116 -16.62 1.82 5.91
CA PRO A 116 -15.19 2.00 5.72
C PRO A 116 -14.38 1.28 6.78
N GLN A 117 -13.23 0.71 6.38
CA GLN A 117 -12.28 0.10 7.31
C GLN A 117 -10.90 0.71 7.09
N PHE A 118 -10.09 0.75 8.15
CA PHE A 118 -8.69 1.14 8.08
C PHE A 118 -7.80 -0.01 8.56
N LEU A 119 -6.78 -0.34 7.77
CA LEU A 119 -5.75 -1.31 8.11
C LEU A 119 -4.38 -0.63 8.04
N GLU A 120 -3.69 -0.55 9.17
CA GLU A 120 -2.26 -0.18 9.19
C GLU A 120 -1.43 -1.46 9.17
N ILE A 121 -0.45 -1.54 8.26
CA ILE A 121 0.52 -2.63 8.17
C ILE A 121 1.89 -2.04 8.47
N GLN A 122 2.49 -2.42 9.59
CA GLN A 122 3.88 -2.09 9.88
C GLN A 122 4.78 -2.95 9.01
N THR A 123 5.63 -2.31 8.20
CA THR A 123 6.53 -2.98 7.26
C THR A 123 7.89 -2.29 7.23
N TYR A 124 8.80 -2.73 6.36
CA TYR A 124 10.07 -2.09 6.14
C TYR A 124 10.48 -2.21 4.68
N ARG A 125 10.91 -1.10 4.08
CA ARG A 125 11.39 -1.09 2.69
C ARG A 125 12.83 -1.57 2.66
N TYR A 126 13.11 -2.69 2.00
CA TYR A 126 14.46 -3.26 1.97
C TYR A 126 15.41 -2.44 1.10
N HIS A 127 14.95 -2.04 -0.08
CA HIS A 127 15.69 -1.20 -1.01
C HIS A 127 15.55 0.30 -0.71
N GLU A 128 16.29 1.11 -1.48
CA GLU A 128 16.17 2.56 -1.48
C GLU A 128 14.76 3.05 -1.88
N HIS A 129 14.49 4.35 -1.73
CA HIS A 129 13.17 4.91 -2.03
C HIS A 129 12.76 4.71 -3.49
N VAL A 130 13.71 4.85 -4.41
CA VAL A 130 13.52 4.66 -5.84
C VAL A 130 14.77 4.02 -6.40
N GLY A 131 14.63 2.82 -6.96
CA GLY A 131 15.71 2.07 -7.58
C GLY A 131 16.02 0.75 -6.88
N PRO A 132 16.91 -0.06 -7.46
CA PRO A 132 17.27 -1.38 -6.93
C PRO A 132 18.36 -1.33 -5.85
N GLY A 133 18.91 -0.15 -5.55
CA GLY A 133 20.04 0.01 -4.65
C GLY A 133 19.73 -0.09 -3.17
N GLU A 134 20.77 0.12 -2.37
CA GLU A 134 20.73 0.16 -0.91
C GLU A 134 21.33 1.50 -0.43
N ASP A 135 20.47 2.45 -0.07
CA ASP A 135 20.79 3.85 0.28
C ASP A 135 21.27 4.07 1.74
N PHE A 136 21.91 3.08 2.34
CA PHE A 136 22.39 3.15 3.73
C PHE A 136 23.42 4.26 3.97
N GLU A 137 24.21 4.61 2.95
CA GLU A 137 25.23 5.67 3.02
C GLU A 137 24.62 7.06 3.28
N ALA A 138 23.33 7.24 3.03
CA ALA A 138 22.61 8.47 3.35
C ALA A 138 22.37 8.67 4.86
N GLY A 139 22.61 7.65 5.69
CA GLY A 139 22.62 7.75 7.15
C GLY A 139 21.26 7.89 7.84
N TYR A 140 20.17 7.87 7.08
CA TYR A 140 18.81 8.00 7.63
C TYR A 140 18.22 6.66 8.12
N ARG A 141 18.82 5.53 7.74
CA ARG A 141 18.48 4.17 8.17
C ARG A 141 19.76 3.32 8.27
N SER A 142 19.72 2.25 9.05
CA SER A 142 20.88 1.37 9.25
C SER A 142 20.65 -0.04 8.69
N ARG A 143 21.74 -0.74 8.37
CA ARG A 143 21.69 -2.16 8.01
C ARG A 143 21.17 -3.02 9.15
N ALA A 144 21.44 -2.64 10.40
CA ALA A 144 20.94 -3.34 11.57
C ALA A 144 19.41 -3.31 11.65
N GLU A 145 18.79 -2.15 11.39
CA GLU A 145 17.33 -2.03 11.27
C GLU A 145 16.79 -2.95 10.17
N LEU A 146 17.41 -2.99 8.99
CA LEU A 146 17.00 -3.89 7.91
C LEU A 146 17.05 -5.37 8.34
N GLU A 147 18.16 -5.79 8.96
CA GLU A 147 18.37 -7.20 9.32
C GLU A 147 17.40 -7.68 10.41
N GLU A 148 16.94 -6.80 11.31
CA GLU A 148 15.86 -7.12 12.25
C GLU A 148 14.59 -7.57 11.53
N TRP A 149 14.21 -6.90 10.45
CA TRP A 149 13.06 -7.27 9.62
C TRP A 149 13.34 -8.51 8.76
N ARG A 150 14.50 -8.59 8.10
CA ARG A 150 14.85 -9.72 7.22
C ARG A 150 14.94 -11.04 7.97
N SER A 151 15.40 -11.00 9.22
CA SER A 151 15.53 -12.19 10.08
C SER A 151 14.20 -12.84 10.46
N GLN A 152 13.07 -12.18 10.18
CA GLN A 152 11.72 -12.66 10.46
C GLN A 152 10.91 -12.96 9.18
N ASP A 153 11.40 -12.56 8.00
CA ASP A 153 10.69 -12.70 6.73
C ASP A 153 10.69 -14.16 6.24
N PRO A 154 9.52 -14.83 6.16
CA PRO A 154 9.42 -16.22 5.69
C PRO A 154 9.94 -16.43 4.27
N LEU A 155 9.89 -15.41 3.40
CA LEU A 155 10.41 -15.51 2.03
C LEU A 155 11.95 -15.48 1.99
N ILE A 156 12.59 -14.92 3.01
CA ILE A 156 14.05 -14.97 3.15
C ILE A 156 14.46 -16.28 3.83
N LEU A 157 13.72 -16.69 4.86
CA LEU A 157 14.08 -17.85 5.68
C LEU A 157 13.75 -19.20 5.02
N ASN A 158 12.69 -19.26 4.20
CA ASN A 158 12.25 -20.49 3.55
C ASN A 158 12.74 -20.56 2.11
N THR A 159 14.03 -20.85 1.94
CA THR A 159 14.66 -20.94 0.62
C THR A 159 14.04 -22.02 -0.26
N GLU A 160 13.60 -23.14 0.31
CA GLU A 160 12.93 -24.23 -0.43
C GLU A 160 11.62 -23.75 -1.09
N LEU A 161 10.84 -22.92 -0.37
CA LEU A 161 9.62 -22.32 -0.91
C LEU A 161 9.94 -21.40 -2.10
N VAL A 162 10.96 -20.56 -1.98
CA VAL A 162 11.36 -19.65 -3.06
C VAL A 162 11.87 -20.44 -4.26
N GLU A 163 12.80 -21.38 -4.05
CA GLU A 163 13.37 -22.22 -5.11
C GLU A 163 12.29 -23.00 -5.87
N LYS A 164 11.23 -23.45 -5.18
CA LYS A 164 10.09 -24.13 -5.80
C LYS A 164 9.38 -23.26 -6.84
N PHE A 165 9.18 -21.98 -6.56
CA PHE A 165 8.42 -21.07 -7.44
C PHE A 165 9.30 -20.22 -8.37
N GLN A 166 10.59 -20.09 -8.06
CA GLN A 166 11.54 -19.26 -8.80
C GLN A 166 11.57 -19.54 -10.32
N PRO A 167 11.56 -20.80 -10.81
CA PRO A 167 11.63 -21.05 -12.25
C PRO A 167 10.42 -20.49 -13.00
N GLN A 168 9.22 -20.67 -12.46
CA GLN A 168 7.99 -20.17 -13.06
C GLN A 168 7.96 -18.64 -13.05
N ILE A 169 8.24 -18.03 -11.89
CA ILE A 169 8.25 -16.56 -11.74
C ILE A 169 9.30 -15.93 -12.66
N THR A 170 10.48 -16.53 -12.78
CA THR A 170 11.55 -16.03 -13.66
C THR A 170 11.15 -16.12 -15.13
N ALA A 171 10.47 -17.20 -15.54
CA ALA A 171 9.97 -17.33 -16.91
C ALA A 171 8.88 -16.29 -17.22
N GLU A 172 7.97 -16.03 -16.28
CA GLU A 172 6.93 -15.00 -16.42
C GLU A 172 7.53 -13.59 -16.53
N ILE A 173 8.53 -13.27 -15.68
CA ILE A 173 9.26 -11.99 -15.74
C ILE A 173 9.99 -11.85 -17.08
N ALA A 174 10.71 -12.88 -17.52
CA ALA A 174 11.43 -12.85 -18.79
C ALA A 174 10.47 -12.62 -19.97
N ALA A 175 9.34 -13.32 -20.00
CA ALA A 175 8.33 -13.12 -21.04
C ALA A 175 7.72 -11.71 -21.04
N ALA A 176 7.50 -11.12 -19.85
CA ALA A 176 6.99 -9.75 -19.73
C ALA A 176 8.03 -8.70 -20.20
N VAL A 177 9.31 -8.90 -19.86
CA VAL A 177 10.42 -8.06 -20.32
C VAL A 177 10.57 -8.18 -21.84
N ASP A 178 10.60 -9.39 -22.38
CA ASP A 178 10.68 -9.63 -23.83
C ASP A 178 9.52 -8.96 -24.56
N PHE A 179 8.29 -9.06 -24.04
CA PHE A 179 7.14 -8.39 -24.62
C PHE A 179 7.30 -6.86 -24.61
N ALA A 180 7.76 -6.29 -23.50
CA ALA A 180 7.96 -4.85 -23.37
C ALA A 180 9.07 -4.33 -24.30
N GLU A 181 10.21 -5.03 -24.39
CA GLU A 181 11.34 -4.65 -25.24
C GLU A 181 11.05 -4.79 -26.74
N ASN A 182 10.24 -5.78 -27.12
CA ASN A 182 9.82 -5.99 -28.52
C ASN A 182 8.58 -5.17 -28.91
N SER A 183 7.92 -4.51 -27.97
CA SER A 183 6.80 -3.63 -28.26
C SER A 183 7.28 -2.37 -28.99
N PRO A 184 6.53 -1.85 -29.97
CA PRO A 184 6.89 -0.61 -30.63
C PRO A 184 6.89 0.55 -29.63
N ASN A 185 7.88 1.43 -29.73
CA ASN A 185 7.85 2.69 -29.01
C ASN A 185 6.65 3.53 -29.47
N PRO A 186 6.01 4.30 -28.57
CA PRO A 186 4.91 5.16 -28.96
C PRO A 186 5.37 6.22 -29.96
N GLY A 187 4.56 6.44 -30.99
CA GLY A 187 4.81 7.46 -32.01
C GLY A 187 4.50 8.89 -31.55
N VAL A 188 4.98 9.88 -32.30
CA VAL A 188 4.68 11.31 -32.01
C VAL A 188 3.18 11.60 -32.15
N GLU A 189 2.51 10.89 -33.04
CA GLU A 189 1.06 10.93 -33.26
C GLU A 189 0.26 10.48 -32.03
N GLU A 190 0.82 9.63 -31.17
CA GLU A 190 0.16 9.13 -29.97
C GLU A 190 0.22 10.14 -28.81
N LEU A 191 1.12 11.14 -28.88
CA LEU A 191 1.31 12.14 -27.83
C LEU A 191 0.01 12.85 -27.42
N LEU A 192 -0.89 13.08 -28.38
CA LEU A 192 -2.16 13.80 -28.18
C LEU A 192 -3.40 12.90 -28.30
N ALA A 193 -3.24 11.59 -28.51
CA ALA A 193 -4.34 10.69 -28.83
C ALA A 193 -5.42 10.59 -27.73
N HIS A 194 -5.09 10.92 -26.49
CA HIS A 194 -5.95 10.77 -25.31
C HIS A 194 -6.14 12.06 -24.50
N VAL A 195 -5.80 13.22 -25.08
CA VAL A 195 -6.13 14.52 -24.49
C VAL A 195 -7.58 14.85 -24.87
N ILE A 196 -8.47 14.82 -23.88
CA ILE A 196 -9.91 15.15 -24.02
C ILE A 196 -10.14 16.59 -23.57
#